data_AF-A0A101CTM3-F1
#
_entry.id   AF-A0A101CTM3-F1
#
_cell.length_a   1.000
_cell.length_b   1.000
_cell.length_c   1.000
_cell.angle_alpha   90.00
_cell.angle_beta   90.00
_cell.angle_gamma   90.00
#
_symmetry.space_group_name_H-M   'P 1'
#
loop_
_entity.id
_entity.type
_entity.pdbx_description
1 polymer ?
#
loop_
_entity_poly.entity_id
_entity_poly.type
_entity_poly.pdbx_seq_one_letter_code
_entity_poly.pdbx_strand_id
1 'polypeptide(L)'
;MAQDKFQQEFNLNYYDNWFYDQNTGILTFSTGNQELNFRYFDVGSFSTKSNTWKWSWNNNYTLEKVKKQTKTIRDFGTKSDFPKLTDGYFESDEIEAWELTAIAFKIEKGIGVYRPVDENKLQIFLAITELIDNETAQKIKDKYVECGTHDSNRIAFVCTHLNKETKVGFNEAFETSEDMELEDDDDFQAWCNDCETIRKKEDGWTDHAIDFAKIKIVCERCYFEIKELNQ
;
A
#
# COMPACT_ATOMS: atom_id res chain seq x y z
N MET A 1 4.81 -12.66 27.24
CA MET A 1 5.34 -11.42 26.63
C MET A 1 4.23 -10.75 25.81
N ALA A 2 4.42 -9.54 25.27
CA ALA A 2 3.38 -8.87 24.46
C ALA A 2 2.99 -9.71 23.23
N GLN A 3 4.00 -10.31 22.57
CA GLN A 3 3.80 -11.20 21.43
C GLN A 3 2.97 -12.45 21.77
N ASP A 4 3.22 -13.11 22.90
CA ASP A 4 2.44 -14.29 23.30
C ASP A 4 0.96 -13.95 23.50
N LYS A 5 0.68 -12.78 24.09
CA LYS A 5 -0.70 -12.29 24.27
C LYS A 5 -1.36 -12.03 22.92
N PHE A 6 -0.66 -11.36 22.01
CA PHE A 6 -1.13 -11.11 20.64
C PHE A 6 -1.46 -12.42 19.90
N GLN A 7 -0.56 -13.41 19.96
CA GLN A 7 -0.80 -14.71 19.33
C GLN A 7 -1.99 -15.46 19.92
N GLN A 8 -2.17 -15.41 21.25
CA GLN A 8 -3.29 -16.06 21.92
C GLN A 8 -4.63 -15.35 21.65
N GLU A 9 -4.64 -14.03 21.71
CA GLU A 9 -5.84 -13.20 21.51
C GLU A 9 -6.41 -13.37 20.10
N PHE A 10 -5.55 -13.41 19.09
CA PHE A 10 -5.94 -13.50 17.68
C PHE A 10 -5.84 -14.89 17.09
N ASN A 11 -5.38 -15.88 17.87
CA ASN A 11 -5.22 -17.27 17.47
C ASN A 11 -4.49 -17.43 16.13
N LEU A 12 -3.34 -16.77 15.97
CA LEU A 12 -2.67 -16.68 14.65
C LEU A 12 -2.27 -18.04 14.06
N ASN A 13 -2.09 -19.07 14.89
CA ASN A 13 -1.78 -20.44 14.46
C ASN A 13 -2.97 -21.16 13.80
N TYR A 14 -4.16 -20.57 13.81
CA TYR A 14 -5.35 -21.08 13.13
C TYR A 14 -5.34 -20.81 11.62
N TYR A 15 -4.61 -19.78 11.18
CA TYR A 15 -4.64 -19.33 9.80
C TYR A 15 -3.62 -20.07 8.94
N ASP A 16 -4.06 -20.59 7.80
CA ASP A 16 -3.24 -21.34 6.86
C ASP A 16 -2.38 -20.42 5.99
N ASN A 17 -2.89 -19.22 5.71
CA ASN A 17 -2.28 -18.27 4.78
C ASN A 17 -2.08 -16.91 5.43
N TRP A 18 -1.14 -16.17 4.88
CA TRP A 18 -0.90 -14.77 5.18
C TRP A 18 -0.58 -14.02 3.88
N PHE A 19 -0.92 -12.73 3.83
CA PHE A 19 -0.58 -11.84 2.74
C PHE A 19 -0.36 -10.44 3.30
N TYR A 20 0.79 -9.84 3.01
CA TYR A 20 1.05 -8.44 3.31
C TYR A 20 1.09 -7.66 2.00
N ASP A 21 0.36 -6.56 1.94
CA ASP A 21 0.31 -5.70 0.76
C ASP A 21 0.77 -4.29 1.12
N GLN A 22 1.78 -3.81 0.41
CA GLN A 22 2.35 -2.49 0.63
C GLN A 22 1.42 -1.38 0.13
N ASN A 23 0.63 -1.65 -0.90
CA ASN A 23 -0.27 -0.68 -1.50
C ASN A 23 -1.42 -0.35 -0.54
N THR A 24 -2.05 -1.37 0.02
CA THR A 24 -3.12 -1.20 1.02
C THR A 24 -2.59 -0.93 2.43
N GLY A 25 -1.38 -1.39 2.75
CA GLY A 25 -0.83 -1.34 4.11
C GLY A 25 -1.56 -2.31 5.06
N ILE A 26 -2.09 -3.41 4.51
CA ILE A 26 -2.84 -4.42 5.24
C ILE A 26 -2.06 -5.73 5.26
N LEU A 27 -1.97 -6.31 6.46
CA LEU A 27 -1.55 -7.69 6.67
C LEU A 27 -2.81 -8.52 6.92
N THR A 28 -3.08 -9.49 6.05
CA THR A 28 -4.22 -10.39 6.14
C THR A 28 -3.74 -11.78 6.50
N PHE A 29 -4.39 -12.40 7.49
CA PHE A 29 -4.33 -13.83 7.75
C PHE A 29 -5.63 -14.48 7.28
N SER A 30 -5.59 -15.65 6.65
CA SER A 30 -6.80 -16.29 6.12
C SER A 30 -6.79 -17.82 6.13
N THR A 31 -7.99 -18.38 6.34
CA THR A 31 -8.31 -19.81 6.21
C THR A 31 -9.71 -19.95 5.61
N GLY A 32 -9.81 -20.57 4.43
CA GLY A 32 -11.08 -20.61 3.69
C GLY A 32 -11.62 -19.20 3.43
N ASN A 33 -12.83 -18.92 3.91
CA ASN A 33 -13.48 -17.60 3.78
C ASN A 33 -13.30 -16.70 5.01
N GLN A 34 -12.51 -17.13 6.01
CA GLN A 34 -12.25 -16.33 7.20
C GLN A 34 -10.99 -15.51 7.00
N GLU A 35 -11.09 -14.22 7.28
CA GLU A 35 -9.96 -13.29 7.28
C GLU A 35 -9.81 -12.59 8.63
N LEU A 36 -8.57 -12.27 8.94
CA LEU A 36 -8.18 -11.38 10.02
C LEU A 36 -7.20 -10.34 9.47
N ASN A 37 -7.57 -9.06 9.57
CA ASN A 37 -6.89 -7.97 8.89
C ASN A 37 -6.25 -7.00 9.89
N PHE A 38 -5.03 -6.56 9.62
CA PHE A 38 -4.30 -5.63 10.47
C PHE A 38 -3.61 -4.53 9.68
N ARG A 39 -3.45 -3.36 10.30
CA ARG A 39 -2.43 -2.38 9.90
C ARG A 39 -1.06 -2.88 10.30
N TYR A 40 -0.09 -2.69 9.41
CA TYR A 40 1.31 -2.94 9.70
C TYR A 40 2.19 -1.84 9.13
N PHE A 41 3.44 -1.80 9.58
CA PHE A 41 4.52 -1.16 8.86
C PHE A 41 5.70 -2.13 8.72
N ASP A 42 6.40 -2.02 7.60
CA ASP A 42 7.66 -2.72 7.34
C ASP A 42 8.74 -2.07 8.21
N VAL A 43 9.34 -2.84 9.12
CA VAL A 43 10.43 -2.36 9.97
C VAL A 43 11.73 -2.35 9.18
N GLY A 44 11.99 -3.43 8.46
CA GLY A 44 13.22 -3.64 7.72
C GLY A 44 13.40 -5.10 7.32
N SER A 45 14.56 -5.37 6.74
CA SER A 45 14.90 -6.67 6.20
C SER A 45 16.29 -7.13 6.65
N PHE A 46 16.41 -8.42 6.94
CA PHE A 46 17.66 -9.08 7.22
C PHE A 46 18.00 -10.05 6.09
N SER A 47 19.18 -9.90 5.48
CA SER A 47 19.66 -10.89 4.52
C SER A 47 20.55 -11.92 5.20
N THR A 48 20.10 -13.18 5.21
CA THR A 48 20.90 -14.33 5.70
C THR A 48 22.03 -14.68 4.73
N LYS A 49 22.05 -14.10 3.52
CA LYS A 49 23.13 -14.29 2.54
C LYS A 49 24.34 -13.40 2.84
N SER A 50 24.09 -12.13 3.20
CA SER A 50 25.13 -11.14 3.44
C SER A 50 25.32 -10.78 4.92
N ASN A 51 24.48 -11.32 5.82
CA ASN A 51 24.44 -10.95 7.24
C ASN A 51 24.29 -9.44 7.44
N THR A 52 23.33 -8.85 6.74
CA THR A 52 23.10 -7.41 6.79
C THR A 52 21.65 -7.08 7.05
N TRP A 53 21.43 -6.08 7.89
CA TRP A 53 20.14 -5.44 8.12
C TRP A 53 19.99 -4.21 7.22
N LYS A 54 18.77 -3.97 6.72
CA LYS A 54 18.37 -2.72 6.06
C LYS A 54 17.07 -2.23 6.65
N TRP A 55 17.05 -1.01 7.17
CA TRP A 55 15.83 -0.35 7.62
C TRP A 55 14.91 -0.03 6.44
N SER A 56 13.59 -0.14 6.65
CA SER A 56 12.62 0.16 5.58
C SER A 56 12.68 1.62 5.12
N TRP A 57 12.93 2.60 6.01
CA TRP A 57 13.13 4.01 5.63
C TRP A 57 14.32 4.22 4.68
N ASN A 58 15.27 3.28 4.63
CA ASN A 58 16.42 3.29 3.73
C ASN A 58 16.22 2.39 2.49
N ASN A 59 15.02 1.82 2.32
CA ASN A 59 14.67 0.99 1.18
C ASN A 59 13.79 1.76 0.19
N ASN A 60 14.30 2.00 -1.02
CA ASN A 60 13.57 2.69 -2.08
C ASN A 60 12.46 1.83 -2.70
N TYR A 61 12.49 0.51 -2.48
CA TYR A 61 11.46 -0.41 -2.96
C TYR A 61 10.31 -0.63 -1.96
N THR A 62 10.45 -0.14 -0.72
CA THR A 62 9.34 -0.14 0.24
C THR A 62 8.51 1.12 0.06
N LEU A 63 7.19 0.99 -0.08
CA LEU A 63 6.30 2.15 -0.28
C LEU A 63 6.20 3.03 0.97
N GLU A 64 6.08 4.35 0.77
CA GLU A 64 5.99 5.33 1.86
C GLU A 64 4.87 5.00 2.86
N LYS A 65 3.73 4.51 2.38
CA LYS A 65 2.58 4.10 3.21
C LYS A 65 2.97 3.13 4.34
N VAL A 66 3.88 2.20 4.08
CA VAL A 66 4.27 1.13 5.02
C VAL A 66 5.65 1.32 5.65
N LYS A 67 6.38 2.42 5.35
CA LYS A 67 7.66 2.73 6.01
C LYS A 67 7.70 4.07 6.74
N LYS A 68 6.68 4.93 6.59
CA LYS A 68 6.69 6.27 7.20
C LYS A 68 6.97 6.25 8.70
N GLN A 69 6.46 5.23 9.41
CA GLN A 69 6.68 5.02 10.84
C GLN A 69 8.16 4.79 11.18
N THR A 70 8.95 4.16 10.31
CA THR A 70 10.36 3.90 10.62
C THR A 70 11.24 5.15 10.62
N LYS A 71 10.73 6.28 10.12
CA LYS A 71 11.38 7.59 10.26
C LYS A 71 11.41 8.06 11.72
N THR A 72 10.38 7.76 12.53
CA THR A 72 10.35 8.12 13.96
C THR A 72 11.41 7.35 14.75
N ILE A 73 11.69 6.11 14.37
CA ILE A 73 12.73 5.26 14.96
C ILE A 73 14.12 5.84 14.67
N ARG A 74 14.33 6.34 13.45
CA ARG A 74 15.56 7.06 13.10
C ARG A 74 15.73 8.36 13.90
N ASP A 75 14.64 9.11 14.09
CA ASP A 75 14.64 10.33 14.89
C ASP A 75 14.93 10.03 16.37
N PHE A 76 14.39 8.92 16.89
CA PHE A 76 14.71 8.44 18.23
C PHE A 76 16.18 8.06 18.35
N GLY A 77 16.73 7.33 17.37
CA GLY A 77 18.15 6.97 17.30
C GLY A 77 19.09 8.17 17.33
N THR A 78 18.71 9.25 16.64
CA THR A 78 19.45 10.51 16.65
C THR A 78 19.46 11.15 18.04
N LYS A 79 18.32 11.13 18.74
CA LYS A 79 18.19 11.70 20.08
C LYS A 79 18.89 10.88 21.16
N SER A 80 19.00 9.57 20.97
CA SER A 80 19.62 8.65 21.92
C SER A 80 21.09 8.34 21.63
N ASP A 81 21.66 8.92 20.57
CA ASP A 81 23.02 8.65 20.09
C ASP A 81 23.26 7.14 19.88
N PHE A 82 22.32 6.48 19.20
CA PHE A 82 22.36 5.04 18.94
C PHE A 82 22.46 4.75 17.44
N PRO A 83 23.69 4.57 16.90
CA PRO A 83 23.96 4.47 15.46
C PRO A 83 23.17 3.39 14.73
N LYS A 84 22.88 2.26 15.38
CA LYS A 84 22.11 1.15 14.79
C LYS A 84 20.67 1.53 14.38
N LEU A 85 20.14 2.66 14.86
CA LEU A 85 18.84 3.19 14.44
C LEU A 85 18.96 4.30 13.38
N THR A 86 20.15 4.86 13.18
CA THR A 86 20.41 5.95 12.22
C THR A 86 21.12 5.47 10.95
N ASP A 87 21.90 4.39 11.04
CA ASP A 87 22.56 3.76 9.91
C ASP A 87 21.55 2.88 9.18
N GLY A 88 21.24 3.22 7.94
CA GLY A 88 20.17 2.55 7.19
C GLY A 88 20.49 1.15 6.70
N TYR A 89 21.77 0.76 6.70
CA TYR A 89 22.27 -0.52 6.21
C TYR A 89 23.59 -0.88 6.91
N PHE A 90 23.66 -2.06 7.53
CA PHE A 90 24.84 -2.48 8.31
C PHE A 90 24.90 -4.00 8.51
N GLU A 91 26.06 -4.49 8.95
CA GLU A 91 26.24 -5.90 9.35
C GLU A 91 25.47 -6.20 10.64
N SER A 92 24.76 -7.31 10.64
CA SER A 92 23.80 -7.70 11.67
C SER A 92 23.60 -9.21 11.69
N ASP A 93 22.80 -9.69 12.63
CA ASP A 93 22.34 -11.07 12.70
C ASP A 93 20.83 -11.14 12.97
N GLU A 94 20.27 -12.36 12.98
CA GLU A 94 18.83 -12.56 13.19
C GLU A 94 18.37 -12.12 14.59
N ILE A 95 19.24 -12.20 15.60
CA ILE A 95 18.90 -11.79 16.96
C ILE A 95 18.76 -10.27 17.00
N GLU A 96 19.75 -9.55 16.48
CA GLU A 96 19.72 -8.08 16.41
C GLU A 96 18.54 -7.61 15.54
N ALA A 97 18.21 -8.29 14.44
CA ALA A 97 17.03 -7.98 13.63
C ALA A 97 15.71 -8.02 14.45
N TRP A 98 15.56 -9.01 15.35
CA TRP A 98 14.41 -9.07 16.27
C TRP A 98 14.46 -7.99 17.35
N GLU A 99 15.65 -7.65 17.87
CA GLU A 99 15.82 -6.56 18.84
C GLU A 99 15.44 -5.20 18.25
N LEU A 100 15.89 -4.91 17.02
CA LEU A 100 15.52 -3.72 16.28
C LEU A 100 14.01 -3.65 16.01
N THR A 101 13.41 -4.80 15.69
CA THR A 101 11.95 -4.94 15.54
C THR A 101 11.21 -4.70 16.86
N ALA A 102 11.75 -5.15 17.99
CA ALA A 102 11.18 -4.90 19.32
C ALA A 102 11.28 -3.41 19.72
N ILE A 103 12.35 -2.72 19.34
CA ILE A 103 12.49 -1.27 19.51
C ILE A 103 11.41 -0.55 18.68
N ALA A 104 11.27 -0.91 17.40
CA ALA A 104 10.25 -0.34 16.52
C ALA A 104 8.84 -0.55 17.07
N PHE A 105 8.53 -1.77 17.48
CA PHE A 105 7.29 -2.14 18.17
C PHE A 105 7.04 -1.24 19.39
N LYS A 106 8.06 -1.00 20.21
CA LYS A 106 7.92 -0.21 21.45
C LYS A 106 7.67 1.27 21.16
N ILE A 107 8.40 1.85 20.20
CA ILE A 107 8.29 3.27 19.83
C ILE A 107 6.93 3.57 19.20
N GLU A 108 6.49 2.72 18.27
CA GLU A 108 5.25 2.89 17.53
C GLU A 108 4.02 2.28 18.23
N LYS A 109 4.19 1.81 19.49
CA LYS A 109 3.14 1.21 20.31
C LYS A 109 2.40 0.07 19.59
N GLY A 110 3.17 -0.79 18.93
CA GLY A 110 2.64 -1.96 18.23
C GLY A 110 1.87 -2.91 19.15
N ILE A 111 1.02 -3.73 18.54
CA ILE A 111 0.24 -4.78 19.19
C ILE A 111 0.80 -6.17 18.92
N GLY A 112 1.53 -6.35 17.82
CA GLY A 112 2.25 -7.59 17.52
C GLY A 112 3.42 -7.35 16.56
N VAL A 113 4.23 -8.39 16.34
CA VAL A 113 5.22 -8.43 15.27
C VAL A 113 5.02 -9.69 14.44
N TYR A 114 5.40 -9.63 13.17
CA TYR A 114 5.29 -10.76 12.25
C TYR A 114 6.47 -10.80 11.30
N ARG A 115 6.94 -12.01 11.00
CA ARG A 115 7.94 -12.27 9.96
C ARG A 115 7.30 -13.18 8.91
N PRO A 116 6.93 -12.65 7.73
CA PRO A 116 6.57 -13.45 6.59
C PRO A 116 7.63 -14.53 6.32
N VAL A 117 7.18 -15.77 6.12
CA VAL A 117 8.07 -16.89 5.80
C VAL A 117 8.30 -16.90 4.31
N ASP A 118 9.50 -16.52 3.88
CA ASP A 118 9.92 -16.62 2.48
C ASP A 118 11.00 -17.71 2.34
N GLU A 119 10.97 -18.47 1.25
CA GLU A 119 12.04 -19.41 0.88
C GLU A 119 13.34 -18.67 0.49
N ASN A 120 13.24 -17.36 0.23
CA ASN A 120 14.38 -16.52 -0.07
C ASN A 120 15.27 -16.24 1.15
N LYS A 121 16.54 -15.91 0.90
CA LYS A 121 17.53 -15.49 1.92
C LYS A 121 17.34 -14.06 2.40
N LEU A 122 16.13 -13.52 2.30
CA LEU A 122 15.75 -12.18 2.73
C LEU A 122 14.53 -12.29 3.64
N GLN A 123 14.74 -11.98 4.91
CA GLN A 123 13.70 -12.02 5.93
C GLN A 123 13.15 -10.60 6.12
N ILE A 124 11.83 -10.44 6.01
CA ILE A 124 11.15 -9.16 6.24
C ILE A 124 10.56 -9.15 7.65
N PHE A 125 10.69 -8.03 8.36
CA PHE A 125 10.19 -7.90 9.73
C PHE A 125 9.12 -6.81 9.76
N LEU A 126 7.92 -7.18 10.21
CA LEU A 126 6.76 -6.31 10.27
C LEU A 126 6.39 -6.04 11.73
N ALA A 127 5.97 -4.81 12.00
CA ALA A 127 5.30 -4.44 13.23
C ALA A 127 3.82 -4.16 12.95
N ILE A 128 2.95 -4.80 13.74
CA ILE A 128 1.51 -4.72 13.62
C ILE A 128 1.01 -3.69 14.61
N THR A 129 0.17 -2.75 14.17
CA THR A 129 -0.25 -1.61 14.98
C THR A 129 -1.72 -1.64 15.37
N GLU A 130 -2.58 -2.22 14.55
CA GLU A 130 -4.03 -2.11 14.74
C GLU A 130 -4.77 -3.25 14.05
N LEU A 131 -5.81 -3.77 14.70
CA LEU A 131 -6.79 -4.67 14.10
C LEU A 131 -7.78 -3.86 13.26
N ILE A 132 -8.02 -4.28 12.02
CA ILE A 132 -9.01 -3.69 11.13
C ILE A 132 -10.17 -4.67 10.97
N ASP A 133 -11.40 -4.21 11.12
CA ASP A 133 -12.56 -5.03 10.82
C ASP A 133 -12.62 -5.36 9.32
N ASN A 134 -13.24 -6.49 8.98
CA ASN A 134 -13.23 -6.99 7.60
C ASN A 134 -13.98 -6.09 6.61
N GLU A 135 -14.98 -5.32 7.05
CA GLU A 135 -15.70 -4.38 6.18
C GLU A 135 -14.78 -3.22 5.79
N THR A 136 -14.11 -2.61 6.77
CA THR A 136 -13.13 -1.54 6.54
C THR A 136 -11.95 -2.04 5.71
N ALA A 137 -11.41 -3.23 6.03
CA ALA A 137 -10.33 -3.83 5.27
C ALA A 137 -10.72 -4.05 3.80
N GLN A 138 -11.93 -4.55 3.54
CA GLN A 138 -12.43 -4.75 2.18
C GLN A 138 -12.57 -3.42 1.43
N LYS A 139 -13.15 -2.38 2.05
CA LYS A 139 -13.25 -1.05 1.42
C LYS A 139 -11.90 -0.49 1.00
N ILE A 140 -10.85 -0.74 1.78
CA ILE A 140 -9.49 -0.30 1.44
C ILE A 140 -8.93 -1.13 0.28
N LYS A 141 -9.13 -2.45 0.28
CA LYS A 141 -8.68 -3.35 -0.79
C LYS A 141 -9.37 -3.00 -2.11
N ASP A 142 -10.66 -2.66 -2.08
CA ASP A 142 -11.46 -2.30 -3.26
C ASP A 142 -10.98 -1.02 -3.96
N LYS A 143 -10.19 -0.17 -3.28
CA LYS A 143 -9.54 1.01 -3.88
C LYS A 143 -8.32 0.66 -4.74
N TYR A 144 -7.97 -0.62 -4.88
CA TYR A 144 -6.83 -1.09 -5.66
C TYR A 144 -7.26 -2.13 -6.70
N VAL A 145 -6.56 -2.15 -7.83
CA VAL A 145 -6.79 -3.11 -8.92
C VAL A 145 -5.47 -3.70 -9.40
N GLU A 146 -5.47 -5.02 -9.61
CA GLU A 146 -4.39 -5.70 -10.31
C GLU A 146 -4.43 -5.36 -11.80
N CYS A 147 -3.34 -4.76 -12.28
CA CYS A 147 -3.23 -4.41 -13.69
C CYS A 147 -2.56 -5.54 -14.46
N GLY A 148 -3.03 -5.83 -15.68
CA GLY A 148 -2.36 -6.81 -16.56
C GLY A 148 -1.03 -6.30 -17.16
N THR A 149 -0.66 -5.04 -16.91
CA THR A 149 0.54 -4.40 -17.46
C THR A 149 1.44 -3.82 -16.37
N HIS A 150 0.86 -3.36 -15.26
CA HIS A 150 1.56 -2.79 -14.11
C HIS A 150 1.29 -3.63 -12.86
N ASP A 151 1.99 -3.34 -11.78
CA ASP A 151 1.65 -3.89 -10.47
C ASP A 151 0.28 -3.39 -9.97
N SER A 152 -0.21 -3.96 -8.86
CA SER A 152 -1.41 -3.48 -8.18
C SER A 152 -1.27 -1.99 -7.85
N ASN A 153 -2.28 -1.20 -8.20
CA ASN A 153 -2.29 0.24 -7.99
C ASN A 153 -3.70 0.77 -7.73
N ARG A 154 -3.82 2.04 -7.32
CA ARG A 154 -5.13 2.64 -7.04
C ARG A 154 -6.04 2.58 -8.25
N ILE A 155 -7.33 2.38 -8.02
CA ILE A 155 -8.34 2.38 -9.09
C ILE A 155 -8.51 3.79 -9.68
N ALA A 156 -8.83 3.82 -10.96
CA ALA A 156 -9.27 4.99 -11.67
C ALA A 156 -10.39 4.62 -12.64
N PHE A 157 -11.34 5.54 -12.84
CA PHE A 157 -12.49 5.38 -13.70
C PHE A 157 -12.34 6.28 -14.92
N VAL A 158 -12.32 5.67 -16.11
CA VAL A 158 -12.16 6.41 -17.36
C VAL A 158 -13.21 5.99 -18.39
N CYS A 159 -13.62 6.90 -19.28
CA CYS A 159 -14.46 6.50 -20.41
C CYS A 159 -13.71 5.52 -21.34
N THR A 160 -14.42 4.65 -22.06
CA THR A 160 -13.76 3.69 -22.97
C THR A 160 -13.02 4.36 -24.13
N HIS A 161 -13.41 5.58 -24.50
CA HIS A 161 -12.76 6.38 -25.55
C HIS A 161 -11.33 6.81 -25.21
N LEU A 162 -11.02 7.00 -23.92
CA LEU A 162 -9.66 7.30 -23.48
C LEU A 162 -8.74 6.10 -23.71
N ASN A 163 -7.61 6.37 -24.36
CA ASN A 163 -6.64 5.36 -24.79
C ASN A 163 -5.22 5.93 -24.87
N LYS A 164 -4.25 5.07 -25.18
CA LYS A 164 -2.81 5.38 -25.24
C LYS A 164 -2.27 5.46 -26.69
N GLU A 165 -3.14 5.59 -27.68
CA GLU A 165 -2.77 5.54 -29.10
C GLU A 165 -3.13 6.83 -29.86
N THR A 166 -4.29 7.41 -29.56
CA THR A 166 -4.85 8.57 -30.27
C THR A 166 -5.27 9.65 -29.28
N LYS A 167 -4.88 10.90 -29.55
CA LYS A 167 -5.28 12.05 -28.73
C LYS A 167 -6.77 12.38 -28.94
N VAL A 168 -7.56 12.19 -27.89
CA VAL A 168 -9.02 12.46 -27.85
C VAL A 168 -9.40 13.54 -26.82
N GLY A 169 -8.39 14.19 -26.23
CA GLY A 169 -8.54 15.17 -25.16
C GLY A 169 -8.73 14.53 -23.78
N PHE A 170 -8.47 15.30 -22.73
CA PHE A 170 -8.50 14.84 -21.35
C PHE A 170 -9.20 15.85 -20.45
N ASN A 171 -10.27 15.42 -19.80
CA ASN A 171 -10.99 16.16 -18.77
C ASN A 171 -10.98 15.31 -17.51
N GLU A 172 -10.81 15.93 -16.36
CA GLU A 172 -10.71 15.26 -15.06
C GLU A 172 -11.63 15.94 -14.04
N ALA A 173 -12.06 15.18 -13.03
CA ALA A 173 -12.96 15.67 -11.99
C ALA A 173 -12.31 16.77 -11.13
N PHE A 174 -11.00 16.67 -10.91
CA PHE A 174 -10.14 17.61 -10.21
C PHE A 174 -8.73 17.51 -10.77
N GLU A 175 -7.85 18.46 -10.46
CA GLU A 175 -6.45 18.42 -10.90
C GLU A 175 -5.72 17.25 -10.22
N THR A 176 -5.28 16.28 -11.01
CA THR A 176 -4.61 15.08 -10.49
C THR A 176 -3.10 15.08 -10.74
N SER A 177 -2.34 14.48 -9.83
CA SER A 177 -0.90 14.22 -9.96
C SER A 177 -0.53 12.87 -9.37
N GLU A 178 0.56 12.26 -9.87
CA GLU A 178 1.03 10.96 -9.37
C GLU A 178 1.31 11.02 -7.86
N ASP A 179 0.98 9.93 -7.17
CA ASP A 179 1.23 9.76 -5.73
C ASP A 179 0.54 10.80 -4.81
N MET A 180 -0.40 11.61 -5.34
CA MET A 180 -1.16 12.56 -4.53
C MET A 180 -2.00 11.84 -3.48
N GLU A 181 -2.23 12.46 -2.33
CA GLU A 181 -3.20 11.97 -1.35
C GLU A 181 -4.62 12.20 -1.88
N LEU A 182 -5.49 11.21 -1.71
CA LEU A 182 -6.91 11.29 -2.07
C LEU A 182 -7.74 11.23 -0.78
N GLU A 183 -8.84 11.98 -0.77
CA GLU A 183 -9.85 11.85 0.27
C GLU A 183 -10.57 10.49 0.17
N ASP A 184 -11.34 10.13 1.19
CA ASP A 184 -11.93 8.79 1.26
C ASP A 184 -13.00 8.55 0.18
N ASP A 185 -13.60 9.61 -0.35
CA ASP A 185 -14.62 9.62 -1.40
C ASP A 185 -14.09 10.06 -2.77
N ASP A 186 -12.80 10.37 -2.87
CA ASP A 186 -12.17 10.75 -4.13
C ASP A 186 -11.58 9.54 -4.87
N ASP A 187 -11.98 9.39 -6.12
CA ASP A 187 -11.38 8.48 -7.08
C ASP A 187 -10.86 9.24 -8.29
N PHE A 188 -9.79 8.74 -8.89
CA PHE A 188 -9.30 9.27 -10.16
C PHE A 188 -10.36 9.06 -11.24
N GLN A 189 -10.88 10.16 -11.79
CA GLN A 189 -11.92 10.13 -12.82
C GLN A 189 -11.50 10.99 -14.00
N ALA A 190 -11.56 10.42 -15.21
CA ALA A 190 -11.30 11.18 -16.44
C ALA A 190 -12.14 10.74 -17.63
N TRP A 191 -12.33 11.66 -18.57
CA TRP A 191 -13.10 11.41 -19.79
C TRP A 191 -12.59 12.27 -20.96
N CYS A 192 -12.89 11.83 -22.19
CA CYS A 192 -12.49 12.52 -23.41
C CYS A 192 -13.35 13.77 -23.69
N ASN A 193 -12.96 14.58 -24.69
CA ASN A 193 -13.67 15.81 -25.04
C ASN A 193 -15.11 15.57 -25.56
N ASP A 194 -15.36 14.44 -26.21
CA ASP A 194 -16.72 14.09 -26.68
C ASP A 194 -17.64 13.78 -25.50
N CYS A 195 -17.14 13.03 -24.51
CA CYS A 195 -17.86 12.79 -23.25
C CYS A 195 -18.13 14.11 -22.51
N GLU A 196 -17.17 15.04 -22.49
CA GLU A 196 -17.38 16.34 -21.83
C GLU A 196 -18.43 17.18 -22.55
N THR A 197 -18.46 17.12 -23.89
CA THR A 197 -19.47 17.82 -24.68
C THR A 197 -20.88 17.34 -24.35
N ILE A 198 -21.07 16.03 -24.22
CA ILE A 198 -22.35 15.43 -23.83
C ILE A 198 -22.70 15.80 -22.39
N ARG A 199 -21.76 15.62 -21.45
CA ARG A 199 -21.96 15.95 -20.04
C ARG A 199 -22.39 17.41 -19.83
N LYS A 200 -21.74 18.37 -20.52
CA LYS A 200 -22.12 19.80 -20.47
C LYS A 200 -23.49 20.06 -21.08
N LYS A 201 -23.81 19.41 -22.20
CA LYS A 201 -25.10 19.57 -22.88
C LYS A 201 -26.26 19.07 -22.01
N GLU A 202 -26.01 18.04 -21.22
CA GLU A 202 -27.02 17.35 -20.42
C GLU A 202 -27.00 17.73 -18.93
N ASP A 203 -26.17 18.71 -18.56
CA ASP A 203 -26.00 19.20 -17.19
C ASP A 203 -25.62 18.09 -16.18
N GLY A 204 -24.71 17.21 -16.58
CA GLY A 204 -24.14 16.18 -15.71
C GLY A 204 -24.05 14.79 -16.34
N TRP A 205 -23.82 13.80 -15.49
CA TRP A 205 -23.74 12.38 -15.86
C TRP A 205 -25.15 11.76 -15.81
N THR A 206 -25.92 11.94 -16.87
CA THR A 206 -27.21 11.27 -17.08
C THR A 206 -27.03 9.81 -17.50
N ASP A 207 -28.09 9.01 -17.51
CA ASP A 207 -28.06 7.63 -18.04
C ASP A 207 -27.51 7.56 -19.47
N HIS A 208 -27.86 8.54 -20.31
CA HIS A 208 -27.36 8.62 -21.68
C HIS A 208 -25.86 8.97 -21.72
N ALA A 209 -25.41 9.95 -20.93
CA ALA A 209 -23.99 10.31 -20.85
C ALA A 209 -23.13 9.15 -20.31
N ILE A 210 -23.64 8.40 -19.32
CA ILE A 210 -22.99 7.22 -18.76
C ILE A 210 -22.92 6.09 -19.80
N ASP A 211 -24.02 5.81 -20.51
CA ASP A 211 -24.07 4.80 -21.57
C ASP A 211 -23.17 5.16 -22.77
N PHE A 212 -23.04 6.45 -23.09
CA PHE A 212 -22.08 6.91 -24.10
C PHE A 212 -20.64 6.72 -23.62
N ALA A 213 -20.32 7.13 -22.39
CA ALA A 213 -18.95 7.07 -21.87
C ALA A 213 -18.46 5.63 -21.66
N LYS A 214 -19.36 4.71 -21.29
CA LYS A 214 -19.06 3.31 -20.96
C LYS A 214 -17.82 3.21 -20.08
N ILE A 215 -17.95 3.67 -18.84
CA ILE A 215 -16.82 3.76 -17.91
C ILE A 215 -16.15 2.39 -17.73
N LYS A 216 -14.82 2.37 -17.77
CA LYS A 216 -13.96 1.24 -17.47
C LYS A 216 -13.04 1.58 -16.30
N ILE A 217 -12.62 0.56 -15.57
CA ILE A 217 -11.62 0.67 -14.51
C ILE A 217 -10.22 0.52 -15.13
N VAL A 218 -9.29 1.37 -14.72
CA VAL A 218 -7.86 1.26 -14.99
C VAL A 218 -7.07 1.49 -13.70
N CYS A 219 -5.81 1.07 -13.64
CA CYS A 219 -4.95 1.43 -12.51
C CYS A 219 -4.43 2.87 -12.66
N GLU A 220 -4.00 3.49 -11.56
CA GLU A 220 -3.46 4.85 -11.52
C GLU A 220 -2.33 5.07 -12.53
N ARG A 221 -1.41 4.10 -12.68
CA ARG A 221 -0.33 4.20 -13.67
C ARG A 221 -0.88 4.30 -15.10
N CYS A 222 -1.88 3.47 -15.43
CA CYS A 222 -2.56 3.57 -16.72
C CYS A 222 -3.31 4.90 -16.89
N TYR A 223 -3.89 5.44 -15.82
CA TYR A 223 -4.54 6.76 -15.84
C TYR A 223 -3.56 7.87 -16.22
N PHE A 224 -2.38 7.92 -15.60
CA PHE A 224 -1.38 8.94 -15.89
C PHE A 224 -0.71 8.79 -17.26
N GLU A 225 -0.49 7.56 -17.74
CA GLU A 225 -0.05 7.34 -19.13
C GLU A 225 -1.10 7.81 -20.15
N ILE A 226 -2.39 7.61 -19.86
CA ILE A 226 -3.48 8.15 -20.69
C ILE A 226 -3.47 9.69 -20.62
N LYS A 227 -3.29 10.26 -19.43
CA LYS A 227 -3.24 11.71 -19.22
C LYS A 227 -2.12 12.35 -20.03
N GLU A 228 -0.91 11.78 -19.99
CA GLU A 228 0.27 12.27 -20.72
C GLU A 228 0.02 12.40 -22.23
N LEU A 229 -0.65 11.42 -22.84
CA LEU A 229 -0.98 11.48 -24.27
C LEU A 229 -2.10 12.51 -24.59
N ASN A 230 -3.08 12.63 -23.70
CA ASN A 230 -4.35 13.29 -24.02
C ASN A 230 -4.49 14.74 -23.54
N GLN A 231 -3.59 15.22 -22.67
CA GLN A 231 -3.46 16.64 -22.31
C GLN A 231 -2.86 17.46 -23.45
#